data_AF-A0AAV6YVX7-F1
#
_entry.id   AF-A0AAV6YVX7-F1
#
_cell.length_a   1.000
_cell.length_b   1.000
_cell.length_c   1.000
_cell.angle_alpha   90.00
_cell.angle_beta   90.00
_cell.angle_gamma   90.00
#
_symmetry.space_group_name_H-M   'P 1'
#
loop_
_entity.id
_entity.type
_entity.pdbx_description
1 polymer ?
#
loop_
_entity_poly.entity_id
_entity_poly.type
_entity_poly.pdbx_seq_one_letter_code
_entity_poly.pdbx_strand_id
1 'polypeptide(L)'
;SFGFSDKVAVQGHVPVGLYGNGFKSGSMRLGKDAIVLTKNDAAMHVGMLSQSYLEAINAKHVIVPIISFNKNRQLVMTPDLNANRQAILGHSLLNTEKDLLAELDAIIGKKGTRIIIWNLRQDKSGQPEFDFIYDKYDIRIPEEFDGSSRKGYKKQERIDHVAPDSDYSLR
;
A
#
# COMPACT_ATOMS: atom_id res chain seq x y z
N SER A 1 18.67 -2.91 -2.81
CA SER A 1 18.75 -1.56 -3.41
C SER A 1 17.35 -1.10 -3.80
N PHE A 2 17.11 0.22 -3.85
CA PHE A 2 15.94 0.81 -4.51
C PHE A 2 16.28 1.17 -5.97
N GLY A 3 15.29 1.51 -6.78
CA GLY A 3 15.50 1.90 -8.18
C GLY A 3 15.44 0.79 -9.23
N PHE A 4 15.13 -0.45 -8.84
CA PHE A 4 15.04 -1.56 -9.78
C PHE A 4 13.75 -1.52 -10.62
N SER A 5 13.88 -1.56 -11.94
CA SER A 5 12.77 -1.65 -12.89
C SER A 5 13.26 -2.21 -14.23
N ASP A 6 12.83 -3.43 -14.57
CA ASP A 6 13.13 -4.09 -15.85
C ASP A 6 11.96 -3.99 -16.84
N LYS A 7 11.16 -2.92 -16.75
CA LYS A 7 10.00 -2.74 -17.62
C LYS A 7 10.46 -2.36 -19.03
N VAL A 8 9.98 -3.11 -20.02
CA VAL A 8 10.23 -2.87 -21.45
C VAL A 8 8.92 -2.74 -22.19
N ALA A 9 8.95 -2.10 -23.36
CA ALA A 9 7.78 -2.03 -24.22
C ALA A 9 7.45 -3.42 -24.78
N VAL A 10 6.19 -3.83 -24.71
CA VAL A 10 5.71 -5.11 -25.22
C VAL A 10 4.51 -4.86 -26.11
N GLN A 11 4.55 -5.35 -27.36
CA GLN A 11 3.45 -5.20 -28.32
C GLN A 11 2.99 -3.73 -28.50
N GLY A 12 3.93 -2.79 -28.51
CA GLY A 12 3.64 -1.35 -28.63
C GLY A 12 3.13 -0.67 -27.36
N HIS A 13 2.90 -1.42 -26.27
CA HIS A 13 2.54 -0.85 -24.97
C HIS A 13 3.80 -0.40 -24.22
N VAL A 14 3.95 0.91 -24.08
CA VAL A 14 5.08 1.54 -23.38
C VAL A 14 4.77 1.60 -21.87
N PRO A 15 5.66 1.08 -20.99
CA PRO A 15 5.43 1.12 -19.55
C PRO A 15 5.60 2.55 -18.99
N VAL A 16 4.70 2.97 -18.10
CA VAL A 16 4.81 4.26 -17.39
C VAL A 16 5.95 4.26 -16.35
N GLY A 17 6.19 3.12 -15.71
CA GLY A 17 7.16 3.03 -14.61
C GLY A 17 8.59 2.84 -15.10
N LEU A 18 9.46 3.80 -14.84
CA LEU A 18 10.87 3.75 -15.22
C LEU A 18 11.82 3.71 -14.00
N TYR A 19 11.45 4.39 -12.91
CA TYR A 19 12.36 4.69 -11.80
C TYR A 19 12.44 3.61 -10.71
N GLY A 20 11.60 2.59 -10.72
CA GLY A 20 11.62 1.54 -9.68
C GLY A 20 11.20 1.96 -8.26
N ASN A 21 10.69 3.19 -8.10
CA ASN A 21 10.40 3.80 -6.78
C ASN A 21 8.92 4.03 -6.49
N GLY A 22 8.05 4.05 -7.51
CA GLY A 22 6.65 4.50 -7.37
C GLY A 22 5.83 3.78 -6.31
N PHE A 23 5.98 2.45 -6.18
CA PHE A 23 5.31 1.71 -5.10
C PHE A 23 5.75 2.22 -3.72
N LYS A 24 7.06 2.33 -3.48
CA LYS A 24 7.61 2.67 -2.16
C LYS A 24 7.24 4.10 -1.78
N SER A 25 7.40 5.05 -2.70
CA SER A 25 7.06 6.45 -2.46
C SER A 25 5.55 6.63 -2.27
N GLY A 26 4.72 5.98 -3.08
CA GLY A 26 3.27 6.05 -2.99
C GLY A 26 2.74 5.41 -1.72
N SER A 27 3.12 4.17 -1.42
CA SER A 27 2.63 3.46 -0.24
C SER A 27 3.02 4.17 1.05
N MET A 28 4.27 4.63 1.14
CA MET A 28 4.78 5.34 2.33
C MET A 28 4.29 6.79 2.43
N ARG A 29 3.73 7.37 1.35
CA ARG A 29 3.01 8.64 1.42
C ARG A 29 1.63 8.44 2.05
N LEU A 30 0.94 7.36 1.68
CA LEU A 30 -0.42 7.08 2.09
C LEU A 30 -0.52 6.58 3.54
N GLY A 31 0.39 5.70 3.96
CA GLY A 31 0.41 5.15 5.32
C GLY A 31 1.80 4.74 5.78
N LYS A 32 1.94 4.44 7.08
CA LYS A 32 3.21 3.98 7.65
C LYS A 32 3.57 2.56 7.22
N ASP A 33 2.55 1.76 6.87
CA ASP A 33 2.74 0.32 6.68
C ASP A 33 1.95 -0.20 5.49
N ALA A 34 2.57 -1.15 4.77
CA ALA A 34 1.98 -1.79 3.60
C ALA A 34 2.35 -3.28 3.55
N ILE A 35 1.41 -4.09 3.04
CA ILE A 35 1.61 -5.51 2.75
C ILE A 35 1.15 -5.78 1.33
N VAL A 36 1.98 -6.52 0.60
CA VAL A 36 1.75 -6.91 -0.79
C VAL A 36 1.53 -8.40 -0.81
N LEU A 37 0.36 -8.81 -1.26
CA LEU A 37 0.01 -10.19 -1.52
C LEU A 37 -0.07 -10.37 -3.03
N THR A 38 0.65 -11.34 -3.58
CA THR A 38 0.62 -11.61 -5.01
C THR A 38 0.58 -13.09 -5.26
N LYS A 39 -0.12 -13.50 -6.31
CA LYS A 39 -0.14 -14.88 -6.78
C LYS A 39 0.04 -14.96 -8.27
N ASN A 40 0.68 -16.03 -8.69
CA ASN A 40 0.78 -16.45 -10.08
C ASN A 40 0.45 -17.95 -10.19
N ASP A 41 0.60 -18.54 -11.37
CA ASP A 41 0.24 -19.94 -11.61
C ASP A 41 1.07 -20.94 -10.77
N ALA A 42 2.25 -20.53 -10.29
CA ALA A 42 3.20 -21.41 -9.62
C ALA A 42 3.21 -21.23 -8.09
N ALA A 43 3.08 -19.99 -7.62
CA ALA A 43 3.28 -19.66 -6.21
C ALA A 43 2.50 -18.40 -5.79
N MET A 44 2.42 -18.24 -4.48
CA MET A 44 1.88 -17.05 -3.81
C MET A 44 2.95 -16.44 -2.93
N HIS A 45 3.00 -15.12 -2.82
CA HIS A 45 4.00 -14.41 -2.05
C HIS A 45 3.35 -13.31 -1.22
N VAL A 46 3.90 -13.11 -0.03
CA VAL A 46 3.53 -12.03 0.87
C VAL A 46 4.80 -11.27 1.23
N GLY A 47 4.81 -9.97 1.01
CA GLY A 47 5.89 -9.07 1.39
C GLY A 47 5.36 -7.91 2.22
N MET A 48 6.05 -7.56 3.31
CA MET A 48 5.66 -6.47 4.19
C MET A 48 6.71 -5.34 4.18
N LEU A 49 6.25 -4.11 3.93
CA LEU A 49 7.03 -2.88 4.05
C LEU A 49 6.39 -2.02 5.13
N SER A 50 6.95 -2.07 6.35
CA SER A 50 6.34 -1.46 7.53
C SER A 50 7.34 -0.60 8.30
N GLN A 51 7.04 0.68 8.45
CA GLN A 51 7.83 1.58 9.30
C GLN A 51 7.63 1.22 10.76
N SER A 52 6.41 0.86 11.18
CA SER A 52 6.11 0.47 12.55
C SER A 52 6.88 -0.79 12.98
N TYR A 53 7.02 -1.77 12.10
CA TYR A 53 7.86 -2.96 12.35
C TYR A 53 9.33 -2.57 12.52
N LEU A 54 9.87 -1.76 11.62
CA LEU A 54 11.28 -1.34 11.67
C LEU A 54 11.58 -0.51 12.94
N GLU A 55 10.66 0.37 13.34
CA GLU A 55 10.71 1.11 14.60
C GLU A 55 10.69 0.14 15.81
N ALA A 56 9.77 -0.83 15.82
CA ALA A 56 9.61 -1.78 16.94
C ALA A 56 10.87 -2.63 17.20
N ILE A 57 11.60 -3.00 16.14
CA ILE A 57 12.84 -3.78 16.26
C ILE A 57 14.10 -2.89 16.32
N ASN A 58 13.95 -1.57 16.34
CA ASN A 58 15.05 -0.58 16.25
C ASN A 58 16.01 -0.87 15.08
N ALA A 59 15.45 -1.15 13.90
CA ALA A 59 16.22 -1.52 12.72
C ALA A 59 17.09 -0.35 12.24
N LYS A 60 18.38 -0.60 12.03
CA LYS A 60 19.30 0.37 11.41
C LYS A 60 19.21 0.40 9.88
N HIS A 61 18.65 -0.66 9.29
CA HIS A 61 18.50 -0.84 7.87
C HIS A 61 17.08 -1.27 7.54
N VAL A 62 16.62 -0.96 6.33
CA VAL A 62 15.31 -1.40 5.85
C VAL A 62 15.32 -2.91 5.66
N ILE A 63 14.49 -3.60 6.42
CA ILE A 63 14.23 -5.04 6.33
C ILE A 63 12.83 -5.22 5.76
N VAL A 64 12.70 -6.09 4.76
CA VAL A 64 11.42 -6.40 4.11
C VAL A 64 11.14 -7.89 4.29
N PRO A 65 10.34 -8.28 5.29
CA PRO A 65 9.93 -9.67 5.47
C PRO A 65 9.18 -10.17 4.25
N ILE A 66 9.60 -11.33 3.73
CA ILE A 66 8.94 -12.00 2.60
C ILE A 66 8.76 -13.49 2.93
N ILE A 67 7.54 -13.98 2.72
CA ILE A 67 7.22 -15.41 2.77
C ILE A 67 6.52 -15.83 1.48
N SER A 68 6.62 -17.12 1.17
CA SER A 68 6.02 -17.69 -0.04
C SER A 68 5.23 -18.94 0.30
N PHE A 69 4.12 -19.15 -0.39
CA PHE A 69 3.36 -20.40 -0.37
C PHE A 69 3.48 -21.07 -1.73
N ASN A 70 3.65 -22.39 -1.73
CA ASN A 70 3.59 -23.19 -2.94
C ASN A 70 2.13 -23.35 -3.44
N LYS A 71 1.94 -24.00 -4.59
CA LYS A 71 0.61 -24.32 -5.14
C LYS A 71 -0.30 -25.12 -4.19
N ASN A 72 0.27 -25.86 -3.25
CA ASN A 72 -0.45 -26.62 -2.23
C ASN A 72 -0.76 -25.78 -0.98
N ARG A 73 -0.53 -24.46 -1.03
CA ARG A 73 -0.76 -23.50 0.06
C ARG A 73 0.09 -23.75 1.30
N GLN A 74 1.25 -24.39 1.11
CA GLN A 74 2.21 -24.65 2.17
C GLN A 74 3.35 -23.64 2.09
N LEU A 75 3.85 -23.17 3.25
CA LEU A 75 5.01 -22.29 3.30
C LEU A 75 6.22 -22.95 2.64
N VAL A 76 6.88 -22.19 1.77
CA VAL A 76 8.14 -22.58 1.15
C VAL A 76 9.26 -22.39 2.16
N MET A 77 10.04 -23.44 2.39
CA MET A 77 11.19 -23.38 3.30
C MET A 77 12.29 -22.49 2.71
N THR A 78 12.65 -21.45 3.44
CA THR A 78 13.79 -20.58 3.18
C THR A 78 14.55 -20.38 4.51
N PRO A 79 15.85 -20.02 4.48
CA PRO A 79 16.62 -19.80 5.72
C PRO A 79 15.96 -18.80 6.67
N ASP A 80 15.35 -17.74 6.12
CA ASP A 80 14.74 -16.65 6.89
C ASP A 80 13.24 -16.84 7.15
N LEU A 81 12.66 -18.00 6.78
CA LEU A 81 11.21 -18.23 6.84
C LEU A 81 10.63 -17.92 8.22
N ASN A 82 11.24 -18.46 9.28
CA ASN A 82 10.72 -18.32 10.64
C ASN A 82 10.72 -16.86 11.09
N ALA A 83 11.82 -16.13 10.84
CA ALA A 83 11.93 -14.72 11.18
C ALA A 83 10.94 -13.86 10.38
N ASN A 84 10.84 -14.08 9.07
CA ASN A 84 9.93 -13.33 8.20
C ASN A 84 8.46 -13.60 8.54
N ARG A 85 8.12 -14.87 8.82
CA ARG A 85 6.78 -15.26 9.26
C ARG A 85 6.44 -14.61 10.59
N GLN A 86 7.33 -14.65 11.58
CA GLN A 86 7.11 -14.01 12.87
C GLN A 86 6.94 -12.48 12.72
N ALA A 87 7.76 -11.85 11.88
CA ALA A 87 7.64 -10.42 11.61
C ALA A 87 6.27 -10.06 11.00
N ILE A 88 5.82 -10.80 9.97
CA ILE A 88 4.53 -10.54 9.31
C ILE A 88 3.36 -10.80 10.27
N LEU A 89 3.34 -11.96 10.93
CA LEU A 89 2.20 -12.33 11.79
C LEU A 89 2.16 -11.51 13.09
N GLY A 90 3.31 -11.00 13.55
CA GLY A 90 3.41 -10.20 14.77
C GLY A 90 3.19 -8.70 14.58
N HIS A 91 3.41 -8.17 13.37
CA HIS A 91 3.41 -6.71 13.13
C HIS A 91 2.55 -6.24 11.94
N SER A 92 1.91 -7.16 11.20
CA SER A 92 0.90 -6.79 10.19
C SER A 92 -0.52 -6.76 10.77
N LEU A 93 -1.51 -6.41 9.95
CA LEU A 93 -2.93 -6.57 10.27
C LEU A 93 -3.42 -8.03 10.14
N LEU A 94 -2.61 -8.91 9.57
CA LEU A 94 -2.94 -10.29 9.22
C LEU A 94 -2.14 -11.23 10.12
N ASN A 95 -2.72 -11.53 11.28
CA ASN A 95 -1.97 -12.11 12.40
C ASN A 95 -1.87 -13.64 12.32
N THR A 96 -2.52 -14.26 11.33
CA THR A 96 -2.45 -15.70 11.10
C THR A 96 -2.17 -16.03 9.64
N GLU A 97 -1.59 -17.21 9.38
CA GLU A 97 -1.43 -17.73 8.01
C GLU A 97 -2.78 -17.86 7.29
N LYS A 98 -3.85 -18.15 8.04
CA LYS A 98 -5.21 -18.24 7.49
C LYS A 98 -5.68 -16.90 6.95
N ASP A 99 -5.40 -15.80 7.66
CA ASP A 99 -5.78 -14.45 7.22
C ASP A 99 -4.99 -14.05 5.95
N LEU A 100 -3.69 -14.35 5.92
CA LEU A 100 -2.86 -14.16 4.72
C LEU A 100 -3.41 -14.92 3.51
N LEU A 101 -3.76 -16.19 3.72
CA LEU A 101 -4.34 -17.03 2.68
C LEU A 101 -5.73 -16.53 2.22
N ALA A 102 -6.54 -16.00 3.14
CA ALA A 102 -7.83 -15.41 2.79
C ALA A 102 -7.68 -14.16 1.89
N GLU A 103 -6.72 -13.29 2.18
CA GLU A 103 -6.43 -12.12 1.34
C GLU A 103 -5.82 -12.52 -0.03
N LEU A 104 -5.07 -13.63 -0.09
CA LEU A 104 -4.61 -14.22 -1.36
C LEU A 104 -5.76 -14.84 -2.17
N ASP A 105 -6.75 -15.44 -1.50
CA ASP A 105 -7.95 -15.99 -2.14
C ASP A 105 -8.85 -14.88 -2.71
N ALA A 106 -8.89 -13.73 -2.04
CA ALA A 106 -9.63 -12.55 -2.51
C ALA A 106 -9.10 -11.97 -3.83
N ILE A 107 -7.89 -12.34 -4.26
CA ILE A 107 -7.39 -12.03 -5.60
C ILE A 107 -8.16 -12.90 -6.61
N ILE A 108 -9.04 -12.27 -7.40
CA ILE A 108 -9.86 -12.97 -8.39
C ILE A 108 -8.96 -13.51 -9.52
N GLY A 109 -9.13 -14.80 -9.86
CA GLY A 109 -8.38 -15.46 -10.92
C GLY A 109 -7.09 -16.15 -10.45
N LYS A 110 -6.28 -16.62 -11.41
CA LYS A 110 -5.02 -17.36 -11.15
C LYS A 110 -3.81 -16.46 -10.89
N LYS A 111 -3.86 -15.22 -11.40
CA LYS A 111 -2.78 -14.23 -11.28
C LYS A 111 -3.33 -12.93 -10.77
N GLY A 112 -2.59 -12.25 -9.90
CA GLY A 112 -2.93 -10.91 -9.47
C GLY A 112 -2.16 -10.47 -8.25
N THR A 113 -2.37 -9.22 -7.87
CA THR A 113 -1.71 -8.59 -6.73
C THR A 113 -2.73 -7.76 -5.96
N ARG A 114 -2.69 -7.86 -4.64
CA ARG A 114 -3.47 -7.08 -3.69
C ARG A 114 -2.50 -6.36 -2.77
N ILE A 115 -2.70 -5.05 -2.61
CA ILE A 115 -1.88 -4.20 -1.75
C ILE A 115 -2.81 -3.64 -0.68
N ILE A 116 -2.42 -3.83 0.57
CA ILE A 116 -3.13 -3.26 1.72
C ILE A 116 -2.19 -2.28 2.39
N ILE A 117 -2.65 -1.06 2.59
CA ILE A 117 -1.93 0.01 3.27
C ILE A 117 -2.72 0.37 4.52
N TRP A 118 -2.06 0.46 5.66
CA TRP A 118 -2.68 0.82 6.93
C TRP A 118 -1.83 1.81 7.70
N ASN A 119 -2.33 2.22 8.88
CA ASN A 119 -1.80 3.35 9.62
C ASN A 119 -1.69 4.56 8.69
N LEU A 120 -2.83 4.88 8.06
CA LEU A 120 -2.96 5.96 7.09
C LEU A 120 -2.56 7.29 7.72
N ARG A 121 -2.06 8.19 6.88
CA ARG A 121 -1.64 9.51 7.33
C ARG A 121 -2.83 10.27 7.91
N GLN A 122 -2.56 10.94 9.02
CA GLN A 122 -3.47 11.85 9.68
C GLN A 122 -2.91 13.27 9.59
N ASP A 123 -3.79 14.26 9.64
CA ASP A 123 -3.44 15.66 9.72
C ASP A 123 -2.91 16.03 11.12
N LYS A 124 -2.61 17.31 11.33
CA LYS A 124 -2.08 17.83 12.61
C LYS A 124 -3.10 17.72 13.76
N SER A 125 -4.37 17.56 13.45
CA SER A 125 -5.48 17.41 14.39
C SER A 125 -5.80 15.93 14.66
N GLY A 126 -5.05 14.99 14.06
CA GLY A 126 -5.25 13.55 14.19
C GLY A 126 -6.38 12.99 13.33
N GLN A 127 -6.95 13.79 12.42
CA GLN A 127 -8.00 13.34 11.52
C GLN A 127 -7.41 12.67 10.27
N PRO A 128 -8.05 11.65 9.70
CA PRO A 128 -7.60 11.05 8.44
C PRO A 128 -7.50 12.08 7.32
N GLU A 129 -6.44 12.02 6.51
CA GLU A 129 -6.32 12.89 5.32
C GLU A 129 -7.38 12.61 4.24
N PHE A 130 -8.05 11.46 4.32
CA PHE A 130 -9.09 11.05 3.39
C PHE A 130 -10.44 10.90 4.08
N ASP A 131 -11.48 11.38 3.40
CA ASP A 131 -12.87 11.16 3.75
C ASP A 131 -13.44 9.96 2.97
N PHE A 132 -13.84 8.94 3.72
CA PHE A 132 -14.48 7.71 3.23
C PHE A 132 -15.99 7.67 3.53
N ILE A 133 -16.52 8.72 4.17
CA ILE A 133 -17.88 8.76 4.73
C ILE A 133 -18.81 9.58 3.83
N TYR A 134 -18.35 10.73 3.33
CA TYR A 134 -19.20 11.66 2.57
C TYR A 134 -19.85 11.00 1.35
N ASP A 135 -19.09 10.22 0.59
CA ASP A 135 -19.60 9.37 -0.49
C ASP A 135 -19.01 7.97 -0.36
N LYS A 136 -19.87 6.98 -0.14
CA LYS A 136 -19.48 5.57 0.02
C LYS A 136 -18.88 4.93 -1.25
N TYR A 137 -18.92 5.63 -2.39
CA TYR A 137 -18.36 5.19 -3.67
C TYR A 137 -17.14 6.03 -4.11
N ASP A 138 -16.60 6.89 -3.26
CA ASP A 138 -15.48 7.78 -3.55
C ASP A 138 -14.48 7.84 -2.39
N ILE A 139 -13.26 8.28 -2.67
CA ILE A 139 -12.24 8.60 -1.65
C ILE A 139 -11.90 10.07 -1.85
N ARG A 140 -12.21 10.90 -0.86
CA ARG A 140 -12.18 12.35 -1.01
C ARG A 140 -11.14 13.00 -0.13
N ILE A 141 -10.70 14.19 -0.52
CA ILE A 141 -9.98 15.10 0.37
C ILE A 141 -11.03 15.96 1.09
N PRO A 142 -11.04 16.00 2.43
CA PRO A 142 -12.00 16.77 3.19
C PRO A 142 -11.84 18.28 2.94
N GLU A 143 -12.94 19.03 3.05
CA GLU A 143 -12.90 20.50 2.98
C GLU A 143 -12.21 21.08 4.23
N GLU A 144 -11.36 22.08 4.04
CA GLU A 144 -10.76 22.79 5.18
C GLU A 144 -11.76 23.80 5.76
N PHE A 145 -12.02 23.72 7.06
CA PHE A 145 -12.87 24.68 7.77
C PHE A 145 -11.99 25.71 8.50
N ASP A 146 -11.94 26.95 7.99
CA ASP A 146 -11.11 28.02 8.58
C ASP A 146 -11.81 28.80 9.71
N GLY A 147 -12.91 28.27 10.26
CA GLY A 147 -13.67 28.90 11.35
C GLY A 147 -14.60 30.03 10.90
N SER A 148 -14.47 30.54 9.67
CA SER A 148 -15.29 31.63 9.13
C SER A 148 -16.08 31.24 7.87
N SER A 149 -15.59 30.26 7.10
CA SER A 149 -16.24 29.75 5.90
C SER A 149 -15.76 28.34 5.54
N ARG A 150 -16.63 27.52 4.91
CA ARG A 150 -16.19 26.28 4.24
C ARG A 150 -15.47 26.67 2.96
N LYS A 151 -14.16 26.42 2.87
CA LYS A 151 -13.41 26.54 1.62
C LYS A 151 -13.14 25.14 1.09
N GLY A 152 -13.59 24.86 -0.14
CA GLY A 152 -13.23 23.63 -0.82
C GLY A 152 -11.71 23.47 -0.93
N TYR A 153 -11.22 22.23 -0.87
CA TYR A 153 -9.81 21.94 -1.06
C TYR A 153 -9.32 22.46 -2.41
N LYS A 154 -8.14 23.09 -2.43
CA LYS A 154 -7.50 23.60 -3.65
C LYS A 154 -6.06 23.14 -3.72
N LYS A 155 -5.63 22.68 -4.89
CA LYS A 155 -4.22 22.39 -5.13
C LYS A 155 -3.39 23.67 -5.06
N GLN A 156 -2.22 23.59 -4.44
CA GLN A 156 -1.35 24.73 -4.09
C GLN A 156 -0.88 25.57 -5.30
N GLU A 157 -0.94 25.01 -6.51
CA GLU A 157 -0.54 25.64 -7.77
C GLU A 157 -1.66 26.46 -8.43
N ARG A 158 -2.89 26.47 -7.88
CA ARG A 158 -4.05 27.11 -8.54
C ARG A 158 -4.20 28.58 -8.17
N ILE A 159 -4.39 29.41 -9.20
CA ILE A 159 -4.73 30.83 -9.11
C ILE A 159 -6.27 31.04 -9.12
N ASP A 160 -7.03 30.03 -9.58
CA ASP A 160 -8.49 30.13 -9.77
C ASP A 160 -9.30 30.00 -8.47
N HIS A 161 -10.50 30.60 -8.49
CA HIS A 161 -11.38 30.68 -7.32
C HIS A 161 -12.19 29.40 -7.05
N VAL A 162 -12.29 28.44 -8.00
CA VAL A 162 -13.06 27.19 -7.85
C VAL A 162 -12.16 25.99 -8.16
N ALA A 163 -12.12 25.00 -7.25
CA ALA A 163 -11.42 23.74 -7.47
C ALA A 163 -12.26 22.81 -8.34
N PRO A 164 -11.71 22.19 -9.40
CA PRO A 164 -12.40 21.12 -10.11
C PRO A 164 -12.44 19.85 -9.27
N ASP A 165 -13.40 18.98 -9.59
CA ASP A 165 -13.64 17.73 -8.86
C ASP A 165 -12.39 16.86 -8.74
N SER A 166 -11.55 16.83 -9.78
CA SER A 166 -10.29 16.07 -9.78
C SER A 166 -9.29 16.47 -8.70
N ASP A 167 -9.44 17.64 -8.09
CA ASP A 167 -8.54 18.11 -7.03
C ASP A 167 -8.88 17.46 -5.67
N TYR A 168 -10.12 16.96 -5.48
CA TYR A 168 -10.59 16.45 -4.20
C TYR A 168 -11.36 15.12 -4.27
N SER A 169 -11.79 14.67 -5.45
CA SER A 169 -12.44 13.39 -5.72
C SER A 169 -11.46 12.46 -6.44
N LEU A 170 -11.40 11.19 -6.03
CA LEU A 170 -10.54 10.20 -6.70
C LEU A 170 -11.18 9.64 -7.98
N ARG A 171 -12.51 9.75 -8.10
CA ARG A 171 -13.28 9.20 -9.22
C ARG A 171 -13.13 9.96 -10.53
#